data_AF-A0A094HVE1-F1
#
_entry.id   AF-A0A094HVE1-F1
#
_cell.length_a   1.000
_cell.length_b   1.000
_cell.length_c   1.000
_cell.angle_alpha   90.00
_cell.angle_beta   90.00
_cell.angle_gamma   90.00
#
_symmetry.space_group_name_H-M   'P 1'
#
loop_
_entity.id
_entity.type
_entity.pdbx_description
1 polymer ?
#
loop_
_entity_poly.entity_id
_entity_poly.type
_entity_poly.pdbx_seq_one_letter_code
_entity_poly.pdbx_strand_id
1 'polypeptide(L)'
;MTATTTMDQQPTNPEGQGTQSSSITKSQQEDSTVDDGPVFFHLPNTVNGEFCQWFPSIFTVSTSQISALIDDSNATDANPNTDEHITFSCAEQFMMYCKAGRFNDTDTQRRILATGSPKEQKHLGRQVNGFYDARWDEVKSDVVVAGSIAKFSRNRKLRGKLLATGDRLLVEASSQDPVWGIGYSAKHAMAHQEHWGENRLGKALMVARDHIRLNGAKYSKR
;
A
#
# COMPACT_ATOMS: atom_id res chain seq x y z
N MET A 1 -19.90 -64.67 -36.01
CA MET A 1 -21.17 -64.50 -35.26
C MET A 1 -21.35 -63.02 -35.03
N THR A 2 -22.31 -62.27 -35.58
CA THR A 2 -23.31 -62.43 -36.64
C THR A 2 -23.63 -60.98 -37.00
N ALA A 3 -23.45 -60.62 -38.27
CA ALA A 3 -23.87 -59.34 -38.83
C ALA A 3 -25.36 -59.43 -39.19
N THR A 4 -26.09 -58.32 -39.08
CA THR A 4 -27.35 -58.13 -39.83
C THR A 4 -27.45 -56.69 -40.33
N THR A 5 -27.84 -56.61 -41.60
CA THR A 5 -27.79 -55.51 -42.56
C THR A 5 -29.16 -54.82 -42.72
N THR A 6 -29.19 -53.66 -43.40
CA THR A 6 -30.25 -53.17 -44.32
C THR A 6 -31.37 -52.32 -43.66
N MET A 7 -31.94 -51.21 -44.17
CA MET A 7 -32.06 -50.45 -45.44
C MET A 7 -32.43 -48.98 -45.06
N ASP A 8 -31.84 -47.93 -45.64
CA ASP A 8 -32.30 -47.12 -46.79
C ASP A 8 -33.65 -46.38 -46.65
N GLN A 9 -33.62 -45.04 -46.72
CA GLN A 9 -34.65 -44.13 -47.28
C GLN A 9 -34.24 -42.63 -47.16
N GLN A 10 -34.05 -41.98 -48.31
CA GLN A 10 -34.18 -40.52 -48.55
C GLN A 10 -35.69 -40.16 -48.71
N PRO A 11 -36.19 -38.90 -48.86
CA PRO A 11 -35.51 -37.64 -49.22
C PRO A 11 -36.02 -36.35 -48.52
N THR A 12 -35.52 -35.21 -49.02
CA THR A 12 -36.16 -33.88 -49.17
C THR A 12 -35.60 -32.74 -48.31
N ASN A 13 -35.07 -31.77 -49.04
CA ASN A 13 -34.72 -30.42 -48.63
C ASN A 13 -35.85 -29.50 -49.16
N PRO A 14 -36.25 -28.44 -48.46
CA PRO A 14 -36.74 -27.25 -49.13
C PRO A 14 -35.90 -26.02 -48.78
N GLU A 15 -35.51 -25.31 -49.83
CA GLU A 15 -35.02 -23.94 -49.76
C GLU A 15 -36.13 -23.01 -49.24
N GLY A 16 -35.76 -22.13 -48.30
CA GLY A 16 -36.58 -21.02 -47.83
C GLY A 16 -35.73 -19.76 -47.77
N GLN A 17 -36.04 -18.83 -48.68
CA GLN A 17 -35.37 -17.54 -48.86
C GLN A 17 -35.64 -16.56 -47.70
N GLY A 18 -34.64 -15.73 -47.43
CA GLY A 18 -34.80 -14.30 -47.11
C GLY A 18 -35.29 -13.95 -45.70
N THR A 19 -34.47 -13.20 -44.96
CA THR A 19 -34.75 -11.81 -44.56
C THR A 19 -33.51 -11.26 -43.84
N GLN A 20 -32.94 -10.18 -44.37
CA GLN A 20 -31.94 -9.38 -43.67
C GLN A 20 -32.57 -8.80 -42.41
N SER A 21 -32.05 -9.16 -41.24
CA SER A 21 -32.31 -8.42 -40.01
C SER A 21 -30.99 -7.84 -39.52
N SER A 22 -30.88 -6.53 -39.71
CA SER A 22 -29.85 -5.65 -39.20
C SER A 22 -29.85 -5.70 -37.67
N SER A 23 -28.93 -6.48 -37.11
CA SER A 23 -28.61 -6.43 -35.68
C SER A 23 -27.89 -5.11 -35.40
N ILE A 24 -28.65 -4.13 -34.90
CA ILE A 24 -28.11 -2.93 -34.27
C ILE A 24 -27.22 -3.39 -33.12
N THR A 25 -25.91 -3.27 -33.30
CA THR A 25 -24.92 -3.40 -32.24
C THR A 25 -25.22 -2.31 -31.22
N LYS A 26 -25.95 -2.65 -30.16
CA LYS A 26 -25.96 -1.84 -28.93
C LYS A 26 -24.55 -1.93 -28.37
N SER A 27 -23.71 -0.97 -28.74
CA SER A 27 -22.51 -0.62 -28.00
C SER A 27 -22.94 -0.35 -26.57
N GLN A 28 -22.68 -1.30 -25.68
CA GLN A 28 -22.70 -1.04 -24.26
C GLN A 28 -21.58 -0.02 -24.02
N GLN A 29 -21.98 1.25 -23.94
CA GLN A 29 -21.22 2.23 -23.18
C GLN A 29 -21.07 1.64 -21.78
N GLU A 30 -19.86 1.18 -21.48
CA GLU A 30 -19.42 1.01 -20.11
C GLU A 30 -19.51 2.39 -19.48
N ASP A 31 -20.64 2.65 -18.83
CA ASP A 31 -20.81 3.73 -17.90
C ASP A 31 -19.81 3.45 -16.77
N SER A 32 -18.62 4.02 -16.88
CA SER A 32 -17.62 4.00 -15.83
C SER A 32 -18.19 4.83 -14.68
N THR A 33 -19.04 4.19 -13.87
CA THR A 33 -19.41 4.70 -12.55
C THR A 33 -18.08 4.94 -11.85
N VAL A 34 -17.72 6.22 -11.73
CA VAL A 34 -16.55 6.62 -10.95
C VAL A 34 -16.89 6.22 -9.53
N ASP A 35 -16.35 5.10 -9.09
CA ASP A 35 -16.47 4.67 -7.71
C ASP A 35 -15.78 5.74 -6.85
N ASP A 36 -16.57 6.64 -6.29
CA ASP A 36 -16.12 7.71 -5.39
C ASP A 36 -15.94 7.19 -3.95
N GLY A 37 -16.13 5.89 -3.71
CA GLY A 37 -16.01 5.28 -2.39
C GLY A 37 -14.58 5.22 -1.85
N PRO A 38 -14.36 4.76 -0.61
CA PRO A 38 -13.02 4.57 -0.07
C PRO A 38 -12.19 3.53 -0.86
N VAL A 39 -10.89 3.77 -0.98
CA VAL A 39 -9.93 2.78 -1.48
C VAL A 39 -9.45 1.94 -0.30
N PHE A 40 -10.05 0.76 -0.15
CA PHE A 40 -9.62 -0.20 0.87
C PHE A 40 -8.36 -0.95 0.43
N PHE A 41 -7.47 -1.20 1.39
CA PHE A 41 -6.31 -2.05 1.22
C PHE A 41 -6.00 -2.81 2.52
N HIS A 42 -5.46 -4.03 2.42
CA HIS A 42 -5.00 -4.81 3.57
C HIS A 42 -4.09 -5.95 3.11
N LEU A 43 -2.86 -6.05 3.65
CA LEU A 43 -1.81 -7.01 3.24
C LEU A 43 -1.22 -6.76 1.84
N PRO A 44 0.01 -7.22 1.56
CA PRO A 44 0.70 -6.86 0.30
C PRO A 44 0.22 -7.63 -0.93
N ASN A 45 -0.38 -8.81 -0.77
CA ASN A 45 -0.77 -9.70 -1.88
C ASN A 45 -2.27 -9.65 -2.20
N THR A 46 -2.92 -8.53 -1.89
CA THR A 46 -4.36 -8.31 -2.11
C THR A 46 -4.57 -7.11 -3.04
N VAL A 47 -5.83 -6.81 -3.36
CA VAL A 47 -6.20 -5.59 -4.08
C VAL A 47 -5.66 -4.38 -3.33
N ASN A 48 -5.03 -3.47 -4.06
CA ASN A 48 -4.39 -2.26 -3.54
C ASN A 48 -3.25 -2.54 -2.52
N GLY A 49 -2.68 -3.76 -2.53
CA GLY A 49 -1.64 -4.17 -1.60
C GLY A 49 -0.39 -3.29 -1.61
N GLU A 50 -0.13 -2.53 -2.68
CA GLU A 50 0.93 -1.51 -2.74
C GLU A 50 0.87 -0.47 -1.62
N PHE A 51 -0.30 -0.21 -1.03
CA PHE A 51 -0.47 0.76 0.06
C PHE A 51 -0.10 0.17 1.43
N CYS A 52 -0.04 -1.16 1.55
CA CYS A 52 0.40 -1.83 2.77
C CYS A 52 1.89 -1.54 3.06
N GLN A 53 2.25 -1.39 4.33
CA GLN A 53 3.64 -1.19 4.75
C GLN A 53 4.54 -2.39 4.41
N TRP A 54 3.97 -3.59 4.37
CA TRP A 54 4.68 -4.85 4.10
C TRP A 54 4.91 -5.09 2.61
N PHE A 55 4.37 -4.23 1.74
CA PHE A 55 4.60 -4.34 0.30
C PHE A 55 6.08 -4.15 -0.03
N PRO A 56 6.73 -5.10 -0.72
CA PRO A 56 8.14 -4.98 -1.11
C PRO A 56 8.37 -3.71 -1.91
N SER A 57 9.17 -2.80 -1.35
CA SER A 57 9.46 -1.50 -1.95
C SER A 57 10.79 -0.99 -1.43
N ILE A 58 11.79 -1.01 -2.30
CA ILE A 58 13.14 -0.53 -1.96
C ILE A 58 13.16 0.99 -2.04
N PHE A 59 13.58 1.65 -0.97
CA PHE A 59 13.84 3.09 -0.92
C PHE A 59 14.97 3.40 0.04
N THR A 60 15.54 4.60 -0.07
CA THR A 60 16.58 5.06 0.85
C THR A 60 16.22 6.38 1.51
N VAL A 61 16.64 6.54 2.76
CA VAL A 61 16.46 7.74 3.59
C VAL A 61 17.81 8.10 4.19
N SER A 62 18.13 9.39 4.26
CA SER A 62 19.40 9.84 4.83
C SER A 62 19.42 9.72 6.36
N THR A 63 20.60 9.58 6.94
CA THR A 63 20.78 9.48 8.40
C THR A 63 20.37 10.78 9.10
N SER A 64 20.63 11.94 8.49
CA SER A 64 20.18 13.24 9.02
C SER A 64 18.66 13.34 9.08
N GLN A 65 17.96 12.90 8.03
CA GLN A 65 16.48 12.86 8.02
C GLN A 65 15.93 11.92 9.10
N ILE A 66 16.55 10.75 9.28
CA ILE A 66 16.13 9.79 10.31
C ILE A 66 16.32 10.37 11.71
N SER A 67 17.50 10.94 12.00
CA SER A 67 17.82 11.56 13.30
C SER A 67 16.84 12.70 13.63
N ALA A 68 16.54 13.56 12.65
CA ALA A 68 15.56 14.63 12.81
C ALA A 68 14.14 14.13 13.07
N LEU A 69 13.74 13.00 12.48
CA LEU A 69 12.39 12.41 12.66
C LEU A 69 12.19 11.79 14.04
N ILE A 70 13.24 11.21 14.63
CA ILE A 70 13.14 10.48 15.89
C ILE A 70 13.68 11.27 17.09
N ASP A 71 14.10 12.51 16.87
CA ASP A 71 14.64 13.40 17.90
C ASP A 71 15.73 12.67 18.73
N ASP A 72 16.68 12.06 18.00
CA ASP A 72 17.85 11.44 18.62
C ASP A 72 18.88 12.52 18.92
N SER A 73 18.70 13.17 20.07
CA SER A 73 19.62 14.18 20.59
C SER A 73 20.99 13.63 21.02
N ASN A 74 21.17 12.29 21.02
CA ASN A 74 22.41 11.61 21.39
C ASN A 74 23.24 11.19 20.17
N ALA A 75 22.84 11.54 18.94
CA ALA A 75 23.63 11.36 17.73
C ALA A 75 24.87 12.30 17.67
N THR A 76 25.44 12.66 18.81
CA THR A 76 26.57 13.60 18.97
C THR A 76 27.94 13.00 18.64
N ASP A 77 28.00 11.69 18.34
CA ASP A 77 29.27 11.00 18.04
C ASP A 77 29.50 10.75 16.54
N ALA A 78 28.53 11.10 15.69
CA ALA A 78 28.68 10.99 14.24
C ALA A 78 29.40 12.22 13.67
N ASN A 79 30.43 11.98 12.84
CA ASN A 79 31.10 13.03 12.09
C ASN A 79 30.05 13.82 11.27
N PRO A 80 29.85 15.13 11.51
CA PRO A 80 28.79 15.92 10.86
C PRO A 80 28.97 16.06 9.33
N ASN A 81 30.07 15.55 8.77
CA ASN A 81 30.39 15.62 7.35
C ASN A 81 29.93 14.42 6.50
N THR A 82 29.26 13.40 7.06
CA THR A 82 28.80 12.23 6.29
C THR A 82 27.31 11.95 6.49
N ASP A 83 26.47 12.57 5.65
CA ASP A 83 25.04 12.24 5.53
C ASP A 83 24.89 10.96 4.70
N GLU A 84 24.92 9.82 5.36
CA GLU A 84 24.80 8.51 4.71
C GLU A 84 23.34 8.19 4.38
N HIS A 85 23.11 7.27 3.43
CA HIS A 85 21.78 6.80 3.07
C HIS A 85 21.58 5.34 3.48
N ILE A 86 20.54 5.09 4.28
CA ILE A 86 20.14 3.73 4.66
C ILE A 86 19.08 3.23 3.68
N THR A 87 19.25 1.99 3.23
CA THR A 87 18.31 1.32 2.31
C THR A 87 17.35 0.41 3.08
N PHE A 88 16.06 0.51 2.76
CA PHE A 88 15.00 -0.29 3.36
C PHE A 88 14.31 -1.13 2.28
N SER A 89 13.90 -2.35 2.63
CA SER A 89 13.21 -3.31 1.77
C SER A 89 11.70 -3.09 1.68
N CYS A 90 11.12 -2.46 2.69
CA CYS A 90 9.73 -2.04 2.75
C CYS A 90 9.54 -0.96 3.83
N ALA A 91 8.32 -0.40 3.93
CA ALA A 91 8.03 0.66 4.89
C ALA A 91 7.97 0.17 6.36
N GLU A 92 7.65 -1.11 6.59
CA GLU A 92 7.71 -1.71 7.94
C GLU A 92 9.15 -1.70 8.48
N GLN A 93 10.14 -2.09 7.67
CA GLN A 93 11.54 -2.09 8.07
C GLN A 93 11.99 -0.70 8.52
N PHE A 94 11.63 0.33 7.74
CA PHE A 94 11.92 1.73 8.07
C PHE A 94 11.27 2.14 9.39
N MET A 95 9.97 1.88 9.55
CA MET A 95 9.24 2.26 10.76
C MET A 95 9.85 1.60 12.01
N MET A 96 10.17 0.31 11.95
CA MET A 96 10.74 -0.41 13.09
C MET A 96 12.18 0.03 13.36
N TYR A 97 12.98 0.34 12.33
CA TYR A 97 14.33 0.89 12.49
C TYR A 97 14.31 2.26 13.19
N CYS A 98 13.41 3.16 12.77
CA CYS A 98 13.20 4.45 13.43
C CYS A 98 12.71 4.26 14.87
N LYS A 99 11.79 3.31 15.11
CA LYS A 99 11.31 2.99 16.45
C LYS A 99 12.46 2.57 17.37
N ALA A 100 13.31 1.64 16.93
CA ALA A 100 14.47 1.22 17.70
C ALA A 100 15.45 2.39 17.95
N GLY A 101 15.67 3.24 16.94
CA GLY A 101 16.50 4.45 17.07
C GLY A 101 15.97 5.46 18.09
N ARG A 102 14.65 5.68 18.17
CA ARG A 102 14.02 6.59 19.15
C ARG A 102 14.38 6.22 20.60
N PHE A 103 14.66 4.96 20.86
CA PHE A 103 15.02 4.43 22.18
C PHE A 103 16.50 4.03 22.29
N ASN A 104 17.35 4.50 21.37
CA ASN A 104 18.78 4.22 21.32
C ASN A 104 19.14 2.72 21.29
N ASP A 105 18.24 1.88 20.78
CA ASP A 105 18.42 0.44 20.67
C ASP A 105 19.10 0.07 19.35
N THR A 106 20.41 0.34 19.30
CA THR A 106 21.24 0.12 18.11
C THR A 106 21.38 -1.37 17.75
N ASP A 107 21.25 -2.28 18.71
CA ASP A 107 21.27 -3.72 18.45
C ASP A 107 20.02 -4.16 17.67
N THR A 108 18.84 -3.74 18.14
CA THR A 108 17.58 -4.01 17.44
C THR A 108 17.55 -3.34 16.08
N GLN A 109 18.07 -2.11 15.92
CA GLN A 109 18.26 -1.48 14.61
C GLN A 109 19.07 -2.36 13.65
N ARG A 110 20.22 -2.89 14.10
CA ARG A 110 21.06 -3.78 13.29
C ARG A 110 20.32 -5.05 12.88
N ARG A 111 19.60 -5.66 13.81
CA ARG A 111 18.80 -6.89 13.56
C ARG A 111 17.66 -6.64 12.58
N ILE A 112 16.98 -5.50 12.68
CA ILE A 112 15.90 -5.09 11.76
C ILE A 112 16.43 -4.91 10.33
N LEU A 113 17.61 -4.29 10.17
CA LEU A 113 18.24 -4.13 8.86
C LEU A 113 18.70 -5.46 8.25
N ALA A 114 19.12 -6.41 9.08
CA ALA A 114 19.61 -7.71 8.64
C ALA A 114 18.51 -8.67 8.12
N THR A 115 17.23 -8.40 8.39
CA THR A 115 16.12 -9.25 7.93
C THR A 115 15.32 -8.63 6.79
N GLY A 116 15.02 -9.45 5.76
CA GLY A 116 14.12 -9.07 4.66
C GLY A 116 12.64 -9.40 4.91
N SER A 117 12.30 -9.98 6.07
CA SER A 117 10.93 -10.41 6.40
C SER A 117 10.17 -9.32 7.16
N PRO A 118 9.09 -8.72 6.60
CA PRO A 118 8.28 -7.73 7.32
C PRO A 118 7.70 -8.25 8.64
N LYS A 119 7.37 -9.54 8.69
CA LYS A 119 6.88 -10.20 9.91
C LYS A 119 7.94 -10.20 11.01
N GLU A 120 9.20 -10.48 10.65
CA GLU A 120 10.32 -10.48 11.60
C GLU A 120 10.68 -9.05 12.01
N GLN A 121 10.69 -8.10 11.07
CA GLN A 121 10.90 -6.67 11.36
C GLN A 121 9.89 -6.18 12.41
N LYS A 122 8.60 -6.50 12.22
CA LYS A 122 7.54 -6.17 13.19
C LYS A 122 7.73 -6.87 14.53
N HIS A 123 8.19 -8.12 14.53
CA HIS A 123 8.50 -8.86 15.74
C HIS A 123 9.61 -8.19 16.54
N LEU A 124 10.73 -7.86 15.90
CA LEU A 124 11.86 -7.15 16.49
C LEU A 124 11.44 -5.76 17.02
N GLY A 125 10.61 -5.04 16.29
CA GLY A 125 10.08 -3.75 16.72
C GLY A 125 9.18 -3.80 17.97
N ARG A 126 8.66 -4.97 18.34
CA ARG A 126 7.97 -5.19 19.63
C ARG A 126 8.94 -5.48 20.77
N GLN A 127 10.19 -5.80 20.47
CA GLN A 127 11.25 -6.14 21.42
C GLN A 127 12.23 -4.98 21.68
N VAL A 128 11.95 -3.79 21.13
CA VAL A 128 12.80 -2.59 21.32
C VAL A 128 13.02 -2.34 22.82
N ASN A 129 14.28 -2.30 23.21
CA ASN A 129 14.69 -2.02 24.58
C ASN A 129 14.38 -0.57 24.95
N GLY A 130 13.94 -0.33 26.19
CA GLY A 130 13.59 1.01 26.66
C GLY A 130 12.34 1.61 26.01
N PHE A 131 11.55 0.82 25.28
CA PHE A 131 10.32 1.29 24.64
C PHE A 131 9.32 1.90 25.63
N TYR A 132 8.79 3.07 25.28
CA TYR A 132 7.76 3.77 26.03
C TYR A 132 6.75 4.38 25.07
N ASP A 133 5.48 3.97 25.18
CA ASP A 133 4.42 4.33 24.22
C ASP A 133 4.29 5.84 24.01
N ALA A 134 4.25 6.65 25.08
CA ALA A 134 4.02 8.09 24.93
C ALA A 134 5.13 8.79 24.12
N ARG A 135 6.39 8.39 24.31
CA ARG A 135 7.53 8.94 23.53
C ARG A 135 7.56 8.47 22.09
N TRP A 136 6.97 7.31 21.80
CA TRP A 136 6.79 6.85 20.43
C TRP A 136 5.59 7.53 19.76
N ASP A 137 4.51 7.76 20.51
CA ASP A 137 3.30 8.40 20.05
C ASP A 137 3.52 9.83 19.55
N GLU A 138 4.51 10.53 20.13
CA GLU A 138 5.00 11.84 19.68
C GLU A 138 5.45 11.84 18.22
N VAL A 139 6.09 10.76 17.73
CA VAL A 139 6.80 10.75 16.44
C VAL A 139 6.30 9.70 15.45
N LYS A 140 5.56 8.68 15.88
CA LYS A 140 5.23 7.51 15.05
C LYS A 140 4.48 7.85 13.77
N SER A 141 3.57 8.82 13.84
CA SER A 141 2.80 9.25 12.67
C SER A 141 3.70 9.92 11.63
N ASP A 142 4.61 10.78 12.07
CA ASP A 142 5.55 11.49 11.18
C ASP A 142 6.56 10.53 10.56
N VAL A 143 7.03 9.53 11.32
CA VAL A 143 7.84 8.44 10.77
C VAL A 143 7.08 7.72 9.67
N VAL A 144 5.81 7.33 9.87
CA VAL A 144 5.06 6.61 8.82
C VAL A 144 4.77 7.49 7.61
N VAL A 145 4.53 8.79 7.80
CA VAL A 145 4.42 9.76 6.69
C VAL A 145 5.73 9.83 5.91
N ALA A 146 6.87 10.01 6.58
CA ALA A 146 8.18 10.10 5.93
C ALA A 146 8.53 8.84 5.15
N GLY A 147 8.28 7.66 5.73
CA GLY A 147 8.46 6.37 5.05
C GLY A 147 7.54 6.23 3.83
N SER A 148 6.30 6.69 3.93
CA SER A 148 5.36 6.71 2.81
C SER A 148 5.83 7.65 1.69
N ILE A 149 6.29 8.86 2.02
CA ILE A 149 6.87 9.78 1.03
C ILE A 149 8.09 9.13 0.36
N ALA A 150 9.02 8.56 1.10
CA ALA A 150 10.23 7.94 0.54
C ALA A 150 9.89 6.77 -0.41
N LYS A 151 8.96 5.89 0.01
CA LYS A 151 8.45 4.76 -0.78
C LYS A 151 7.80 5.21 -2.10
N PHE A 152 6.91 6.19 -2.04
CA PHE A 152 6.08 6.58 -3.19
C PHE A 152 6.74 7.65 -4.08
N SER A 153 7.66 8.46 -3.59
CA SER A 153 8.31 9.52 -4.39
C SER A 153 9.34 8.99 -5.38
N ARG A 154 10.13 7.98 -4.99
CA ARG A 154 11.27 7.46 -5.78
C ARG A 154 10.87 6.40 -6.80
N ASN A 155 9.75 5.70 -6.59
CA ASN A 155 9.27 4.66 -7.50
C ASN A 155 8.12 5.18 -8.38
N ARG A 156 8.38 5.41 -9.67
CA ARG A 156 7.39 5.97 -10.62
C ARG A 156 6.09 5.16 -10.70
N LYS A 157 6.16 3.83 -10.60
CA LYS A 157 4.98 2.95 -10.67
C LYS A 157 4.11 3.09 -9.41
N LEU A 158 4.74 3.03 -8.23
CA LEU A 158 4.04 3.22 -6.96
C LEU A 158 3.47 4.64 -6.85
N ARG A 159 4.25 5.64 -7.26
CA ARG A 159 3.80 7.04 -7.33
C ARG A 159 2.52 7.18 -8.14
N GLY A 160 2.48 6.57 -9.33
CA GLY A 160 1.30 6.57 -10.19
C GLY A 160 0.08 5.96 -9.50
N LYS A 161 0.25 4.82 -8.82
CA LYS A 161 -0.83 4.17 -8.05
C LYS A 161 -1.37 5.07 -6.94
N LEU A 162 -0.51 5.73 -6.17
CA LEU A 162 -0.94 6.65 -5.11
C LEU A 162 -1.66 7.89 -5.67
N LEU A 163 -1.13 8.51 -6.72
CA LEU A 163 -1.74 9.69 -7.33
C LEU A 163 -3.08 9.37 -8.01
N ALA A 164 -3.20 8.17 -8.60
CA ALA A 164 -4.42 7.71 -9.26
C ALA A 164 -5.60 7.53 -8.29
N THR A 165 -5.36 7.50 -6.97
CA THR A 165 -6.44 7.48 -5.97
C THR A 165 -7.24 8.79 -5.93
N GLY A 166 -6.81 9.83 -6.66
CA GLY A 166 -7.52 11.11 -6.66
C GLY A 166 -7.63 11.65 -5.24
N ASP A 167 -8.79 12.16 -4.86
CA ASP A 167 -9.04 12.64 -3.50
C ASP A 167 -9.78 11.61 -2.64
N ARG A 168 -9.90 10.36 -3.13
CA ARG A 168 -10.57 9.27 -2.40
C ARG A 168 -9.86 8.99 -1.08
N LEU A 169 -10.65 8.57 -0.10
CA LEU A 169 -10.18 8.15 1.21
C LEU A 169 -9.41 6.82 1.09
N LEU A 170 -8.16 6.79 1.54
CA LEU A 170 -7.37 5.56 1.65
C LEU A 170 -7.63 4.92 3.02
N VAL A 171 -8.01 3.64 3.03
CA VAL A 171 -8.44 2.96 4.26
C VAL A 171 -7.73 1.62 4.44
N GLU A 172 -6.92 1.51 5.50
CA GLU A 172 -6.33 0.24 5.90
C GLU A 172 -7.39 -0.63 6.61
N ALA A 173 -7.91 -1.62 5.88
CA ALA A 173 -8.97 -2.51 6.32
C ALA A 173 -8.46 -3.70 7.14
N SER A 174 -7.62 -3.41 8.15
CA SER A 174 -7.14 -4.39 9.12
C SER A 174 -8.16 -4.59 10.23
N SER A 175 -8.65 -5.82 10.41
CA SER A 175 -9.56 -6.15 11.53
C SER A 175 -8.86 -6.28 12.87
N GLN A 176 -7.54 -6.37 12.89
CA GLN A 176 -6.73 -6.63 14.09
C GLN A 176 -6.00 -5.39 14.60
N ASP A 177 -6.09 -4.26 13.90
CA ASP A 177 -5.35 -3.04 14.21
C ASP A 177 -6.25 -1.81 14.02
N PRO A 178 -6.95 -1.37 15.08
CA PRO A 178 -7.80 -0.18 15.02
C PRO A 178 -7.01 1.14 15.15
N VAL A 179 -5.69 1.10 15.31
CA VAL A 179 -4.86 2.32 15.39
C VAL A 179 -4.32 2.66 14.01
N TRP A 180 -3.64 1.71 13.36
CA TRP A 180 -3.12 1.93 12.00
C TRP A 180 -4.20 1.74 10.94
N GLY A 181 -5.10 0.79 11.16
CA GLY A 181 -6.29 0.56 10.34
C GLY A 181 -7.60 0.95 11.02
N ILE A 182 -8.70 0.43 10.47
CA ILE A 182 -10.06 0.75 10.94
C ILE A 182 -10.67 -0.29 11.88
N GLY A 183 -10.00 -1.41 12.16
CA GLY A 183 -10.57 -2.48 13.00
C GLY A 183 -11.63 -3.35 12.30
N TYR A 184 -11.86 -3.17 10.99
CA TYR A 184 -12.79 -3.95 10.18
C TYR A 184 -12.16 -4.38 8.86
N SER A 185 -12.59 -5.53 8.33
CA SER A 185 -12.25 -5.93 6.96
C SER A 185 -13.03 -5.09 5.94
N ALA A 186 -12.52 -4.98 4.72
CA ALA A 186 -13.14 -4.15 3.67
C ALA A 186 -14.60 -4.52 3.42
N LYS A 187 -14.93 -5.82 3.51
CA LYS A 187 -16.29 -6.36 3.34
C LYS A 187 -17.30 -5.81 4.36
N HIS A 188 -16.86 -5.56 5.60
CA HIS A 188 -17.73 -5.15 6.70
C HIS A 188 -17.54 -3.69 7.12
N ALA A 189 -16.57 -3.00 6.53
CA ALA A 189 -16.16 -1.66 6.90
C ALA A 189 -17.31 -0.65 6.79
N MET A 190 -17.97 -0.56 5.63
CA MET A 190 -19.00 0.46 5.40
C MET A 190 -20.23 0.30 6.29
N ALA A 191 -20.50 -0.89 6.81
CA ALA A 191 -21.61 -1.13 7.74
C ALA A 191 -21.33 -0.66 9.18
N HIS A 192 -20.08 -0.28 9.49
CA HIS A 192 -19.63 0.11 10.83
C HIS A 192 -18.79 1.40 10.76
N GLN A 193 -19.08 2.29 9.83
CA GLN A 193 -18.24 3.45 9.53
C GLN A 193 -18.07 4.37 10.75
N GLU A 194 -19.11 4.52 11.56
CA GLU A 194 -19.12 5.27 12.81
C GLU A 194 -18.26 4.64 13.93
N HIS A 195 -17.88 3.36 13.79
CA HIS A 195 -17.05 2.62 14.74
C HIS A 195 -15.63 2.38 14.23
N TRP A 196 -15.25 3.00 13.11
CA TRP A 196 -13.90 2.83 12.58
C TRP A 196 -12.83 3.30 13.57
N GLY A 197 -11.76 2.52 13.61
CA GLY A 197 -10.51 2.91 14.22
C GLY A 197 -9.88 4.13 13.55
N GLU A 198 -8.68 4.48 13.99
CA GLU A 198 -8.05 5.75 13.67
C GLU A 198 -7.55 5.85 12.22
N ASN A 199 -7.34 4.72 11.52
CA ASN A 199 -6.85 4.67 10.14
C ASN A 199 -5.58 5.52 9.92
N ARG A 200 -4.63 5.48 10.86
CA ARG A 200 -3.41 6.31 10.77
C ARG A 200 -2.59 6.05 9.51
N LEU A 201 -2.53 4.80 9.02
CA LEU A 201 -1.79 4.51 7.79
C LEU A 201 -2.46 5.14 6.57
N GLY A 202 -3.79 5.03 6.45
CA GLY A 202 -4.55 5.70 5.41
C GLY A 202 -4.33 7.22 5.41
N LYS A 203 -4.38 7.85 6.60
CA LYS A 203 -4.06 9.27 6.79
C LYS A 203 -2.64 9.62 6.33
N ALA A 204 -1.64 8.82 6.72
CA ALA A 204 -0.26 9.05 6.34
C ALA A 204 -0.03 8.96 4.81
N LEU A 205 -0.70 8.02 4.14
CA LEU A 205 -0.64 7.89 2.68
C LEU A 205 -1.26 9.09 1.97
N MET A 206 -2.36 9.65 2.48
CA MET A 206 -2.97 10.85 1.92
C MET A 206 -2.06 12.07 2.09
N VAL A 207 -1.41 12.23 3.26
CA VAL A 207 -0.39 13.28 3.46
C VAL A 207 0.76 13.10 2.47
N ALA A 208 1.24 11.87 2.27
CA ALA A 208 2.29 11.59 1.30
C ALA A 208 1.85 11.89 -0.14
N ARG A 209 0.59 11.58 -0.50
CA ARG A 209 -0.01 11.90 -1.80
C ARG A 209 0.03 13.40 -2.06
N ASP A 210 -0.42 14.20 -1.10
CA ASP A 210 -0.48 15.65 -1.23
C ASP A 210 0.92 16.27 -1.29
N HIS A 211 1.86 15.78 -0.48
CA HIS A 211 3.27 16.17 -0.55
C HIS A 211 3.87 15.91 -1.96
N ILE A 212 3.60 14.75 -2.54
CA ILE A 212 4.10 14.37 -3.87
C ILE A 212 3.46 15.22 -4.97
N ARG A 213 2.16 15.54 -4.87
CA ARG A 213 1.46 16.44 -5.81
C ARG A 213 2.10 17.83 -5.83
N LEU A 214 2.28 18.42 -4.65
CA LEU A 214 2.86 19.75 -4.50
C LEU A 214 4.27 19.83 -5.06
N ASN A 215 5.10 18.81 -4.81
CA ASN A 215 6.45 18.77 -5.36
C ASN A 215 6.46 18.48 -6.86
N GLY A 216 5.58 17.62 -7.38
CA GLY A 216 5.44 17.40 -8.83
C GLY A 216 5.04 18.66 -9.61
N ALA A 217 4.12 19.46 -9.07
CA ALA A 217 3.69 20.72 -9.67
C ALA A 217 4.83 21.76 -9.78
N LYS A 218 5.78 21.75 -8.84
CA LYS A 218 6.97 22.63 -8.87
C LYS A 218 7.92 22.30 -10.03
N TYR A 219 7.95 21.06 -10.50
CA TYR A 219 8.79 20.63 -11.61
C TYR A 219 8.10 20.73 -12.98
N SER A 220 6.77 20.87 -13.03
CA SER A 220 5.99 21.04 -14.26
C SER A 220 5.89 22.50 -14.75
N LYS A 221 6.40 23.46 -13.96
CA LYS A 221 6.40 24.90 -14.25
C LYS A 221 7.80 25.43 -14.66
N ARG A 222 8.71 24.54 -15.06
CA ARG A 222 10.04 24.90 -15.58
C ARG A 222 10.17 24.47 -17.03
#